data_AF-A0A845AK45-F1
#
_entry.id   AF-A0A845AK45-F1
#
_cell.length_a   1.000
_cell.length_b   1.000
_cell.length_c   1.000
_cell.angle_alpha   90.00
_cell.angle_beta   90.00
_cell.angle_gamma   90.00
#
_symmetry.space_group_name_H-M   'P 1'
#
loop_
_entity.id
_entity.type
_entity.pdbx_description
1 polymer ?
#
loop_
_entity_poly.entity_id
_entity_poly.type
_entity_poly.pdbx_seq_one_letter_code
_entity_poly.pdbx_strand_id
1 'polypeptide(L)'
;MAKHVTKYGAKAVDKLRKVTPAPRKEVPGPSEDPATNIMLADVTIRAGSYILRRSVEKGFLRGRYGRDTARAMIQNKSLGKSLMSFALAKVATRNLPGAIIIGGGAIVKTLYDRRKGKRKARRDGDKALLDQAKGE
;
A
#
# COMPACT_ATOMS: atom_id res chain seq x y z
N MET A 1 26.39 0.19 7.61
CA MET A 1 25.08 0.88 7.45
C MET A 1 23.84 -0.04 7.44
N ALA A 2 23.94 -1.35 7.15
CA ALA A 2 22.79 -2.28 7.25
C ALA A 2 22.28 -2.50 8.69
N LYS A 3 23.13 -2.33 9.71
CA LYS A 3 22.81 -2.54 11.14
C LYS A 3 21.74 -1.60 11.71
N HIS A 4 21.46 -0.45 11.08
CA HIS A 4 20.42 0.48 11.55
C HIS A 4 19.02 0.14 11.03
N VAL A 5 18.93 -0.42 9.82
CA VAL A 5 17.68 -0.81 9.14
C VAL A 5 16.95 -1.88 9.97
N THR A 6 17.69 -2.90 10.42
CA THR A 6 17.17 -3.99 11.26
C THR A 6 16.75 -3.50 12.65
N LYS A 7 17.47 -2.54 13.24
CA LYS A 7 17.19 -2.00 14.58
C LYS A 7 15.88 -1.22 14.66
N TYR A 8 15.55 -0.40 13.66
CA TYR A 8 14.30 0.36 13.65
C TYR A 8 13.09 -0.52 13.35
N GLY A 9 13.22 -1.46 12.39
CA GLY A 9 12.19 -2.47 12.14
C GLY A 9 11.89 -3.29 13.39
N ALA A 10 12.93 -3.77 14.07
CA ALA A 10 12.79 -4.50 15.33
C ALA A 10 12.09 -3.67 16.42
N LYS A 11 12.41 -2.37 16.56
CA LYS A 11 11.73 -1.46 17.51
C LYS A 11 10.26 -1.24 17.18
N ALA A 12 9.91 -1.12 15.90
CA ALA A 12 8.52 -0.97 15.48
C ALA A 12 7.71 -2.24 15.75
N VAL A 13 8.28 -3.41 15.43
CA VAL A 13 7.70 -4.72 15.75
C VAL A 13 7.55 -4.87 17.27
N ASP A 14 8.56 -4.50 18.05
CA ASP A 14 8.50 -4.53 19.52
C ASP A 14 7.40 -3.61 20.09
N LYS A 15 7.23 -2.41 19.50
CA LYS A 15 6.16 -1.48 19.90
C LYS A 15 4.78 -2.02 19.56
N LEU A 16 4.61 -2.65 18.40
CA LEU A 16 3.36 -3.33 18.02
C LEU A 16 3.08 -4.54 18.93
N ARG A 17 4.12 -5.29 19.29
CA ARG A 17 4.05 -6.46 20.19
C ARG A 17 3.63 -6.08 21.62
N LYS A 18 3.96 -4.88 22.08
CA LYS A 18 3.49 -4.33 23.37
C LYS A 18 1.98 -4.04 23.37
N VAL A 19 1.41 -3.75 22.21
CA VAL A 19 -0.04 -3.49 22.05
C VAL A 19 -0.81 -4.79 21.83
N THR A 20 -0.15 -5.84 21.32
CA THR A 20 -0.75 -7.17 21.11
C THR A 20 0.04 -8.25 21.88
N PRO A 21 -0.25 -8.47 23.18
CA PRO A 21 0.48 -9.42 24.01
C PRO A 21 0.06 -10.85 23.68
N ALA A 22 0.59 -11.41 22.58
CA ALA A 22 0.51 -12.85 22.34
C ALA A 22 1.48 -13.60 23.26
N PRO A 23 1.10 -14.75 23.86
CA PRO A 23 1.97 -15.55 24.73
C PRO A 23 3.28 -15.91 24.04
N ARG A 24 4.40 -15.90 24.77
CA ARG A 24 5.73 -16.32 24.29
C ARG A 24 5.86 -17.84 24.10
N LYS A 25 4.75 -18.58 23.99
CA LYS A 25 4.83 -19.99 23.59
C LYS A 25 5.48 -19.97 22.22
N GLU A 26 6.62 -20.65 22.15
CA GLU A 26 7.30 -21.12 20.95
C GLU A 26 6.29 -21.19 19.83
N VAL A 27 6.27 -20.17 18.96
CA VAL A 27 5.21 -20.04 17.97
C VAL A 27 5.49 -21.18 17.02
N PRO A 28 4.72 -22.29 17.06
CA PRO A 28 4.97 -23.37 16.14
C PRO A 28 4.57 -22.74 14.82
N GLY A 29 5.57 -22.41 14.00
CA GLY A 29 5.25 -22.10 12.63
C GLY A 29 4.67 -23.36 12.00
N PRO A 30 4.12 -23.25 10.79
CA PRO A 30 3.55 -24.39 10.10
C PRO A 30 4.52 -25.56 9.88
N SER A 31 5.83 -25.39 10.15
CA SER A 31 6.84 -26.43 10.28
C SER A 31 7.46 -26.44 11.68
N GLU A 32 7.91 -27.61 12.14
CA GLU A 32 8.71 -27.75 13.37
C GLU A 32 10.13 -27.16 13.21
N ASP A 33 10.60 -26.95 11.97
CA ASP A 33 11.90 -26.32 11.70
C ASP A 33 11.80 -24.78 11.65
N PRO A 34 12.49 -24.05 12.55
CA PRO A 34 12.53 -22.59 12.54
C PRO A 34 13.06 -21.98 11.24
N ALA A 35 14.00 -22.62 10.55
CA ALA A 35 14.54 -22.12 9.30
C ALA A 35 13.48 -22.15 8.20
N THR A 36 12.75 -23.26 8.09
CA THR A 36 11.60 -23.41 7.18
C THR A 36 10.50 -22.39 7.45
N ASN A 37 10.20 -22.09 8.72
CA ASN A 37 9.22 -21.07 9.08
C ASN A 37 9.59 -19.67 8.61
N ILE A 38 10.88 -19.30 8.71
CA ILE A 38 11.38 -18.01 8.21
C ILE A 38 11.33 -17.97 6.68
N MET A 39 11.71 -19.06 6.02
CA MET A 39 11.63 -19.15 4.56
C MET A 39 10.18 -19.01 4.08
N LEU A 40 9.25 -19.71 4.73
CA LEU A 40 7.84 -19.62 4.40
C LEU A 40 7.32 -18.19 4.62
N ALA A 41 7.68 -17.55 5.74
CA ALA A 41 7.31 -16.16 5.99
C ALA A 41 7.84 -15.22 4.89
N ASP A 42 9.08 -15.37 4.45
CA ASP A 42 9.65 -14.57 3.35
C ASP A 42 8.89 -14.82 2.03
N VAL A 43 8.64 -16.08 1.69
CA VAL A 43 7.87 -16.45 0.49
C VAL A 43 6.45 -15.86 0.54
N THR A 44 5.76 -16.00 1.67
CA THR A 44 4.42 -15.46 1.87
C THR A 44 4.41 -13.94 1.74
N ILE A 45 5.36 -13.24 2.35
CA ILE A 45 5.46 -11.78 2.26
C ILE A 45 5.69 -11.36 0.81
N ARG A 46 6.58 -12.03 0.07
CA ARG A 46 6.83 -11.72 -1.34
C ARG A 46 5.60 -11.99 -2.20
N ALA A 47 4.98 -13.15 -2.06
CA ALA A 47 3.77 -13.51 -2.80
C ALA A 47 2.62 -12.51 -2.53
N GLY A 48 2.38 -12.20 -1.26
CA GLY A 48 1.38 -11.20 -0.85
C GLY A 48 1.68 -9.83 -1.45
N SER A 49 2.95 -9.40 -1.43
CA SER A 49 3.37 -8.12 -2.01
C SER A 49 3.12 -8.03 -3.52
N TYR A 50 3.39 -9.11 -4.28
CA TYR A 50 3.09 -9.16 -5.70
C TYR A 50 1.59 -9.04 -5.99
N ILE A 51 0.77 -9.76 -5.24
CA ILE A 51 -0.70 -9.72 -5.39
C ILE A 51 -1.25 -8.34 -5.04
N LEU A 52 -0.82 -7.76 -3.92
CA LEU A 52 -1.24 -6.43 -3.48
C LEU A 52 -0.89 -5.38 -4.53
N ARG A 53 0.36 -5.39 -5.02
CA ARG A 53 0.80 -4.47 -6.08
C ARG A 53 -0.08 -4.58 -7.32
N ARG A 54 -0.36 -5.79 -7.79
CA ARG A 54 -1.17 -5.98 -9.01
C ARG A 54 -2.62 -5.54 -8.81
N SER A 55 -3.17 -5.74 -7.62
CA SER A 55 -4.49 -5.25 -7.24
C SER A 55 -4.58 -3.73 -7.24
N VAL A 56 -3.57 -3.05 -6.69
CA VAL A 56 -3.49 -1.58 -6.71
C VAL A 56 -3.35 -1.05 -8.13
N GLU A 57 -2.42 -1.60 -8.93
CA GLU A 57 -2.24 -1.21 -10.34
C GLU A 57 -3.56 -1.36 -11.13
N LYS A 58 -4.27 -2.48 -10.94
CA LYS A 58 -5.56 -2.74 -11.60
C LYS A 58 -6.66 -1.81 -11.12
N GLY A 59 -6.72 -1.51 -9.81
CA GLY A 59 -7.71 -0.58 -9.25
C GLY A 59 -7.58 0.82 -9.82
N PHE A 60 -6.35 1.35 -9.89
CA PHE A 60 -6.07 2.66 -10.47
C PHE A 60 -6.40 2.72 -11.96
N LEU A 61 -5.97 1.73 -12.74
CA LEU A 61 -6.18 1.73 -14.19
C LEU A 61 -7.65 1.49 -14.55
N ARG A 62 -8.38 0.65 -13.80
CA ARG A 62 -9.79 0.35 -14.07
C ARG A 62 -10.68 1.57 -13.91
N GLY A 63 -10.39 2.45 -12.96
CA GLY A 63 -11.15 3.69 -12.75
C GLY A 63 -11.00 4.71 -13.89
N ARG A 64 -9.93 4.65 -14.68
CA ARG A 64 -9.63 5.63 -15.73
C ARG A 64 -9.76 5.10 -17.15
N TYR A 65 -9.50 3.81 -17.38
CA TYR A 65 -9.39 3.23 -18.73
C TYR A 65 -10.36 2.08 -18.99
N GLY A 66 -11.22 1.73 -18.04
CA GLY A 66 -12.12 0.57 -18.16
C GLY A 66 -11.45 -0.76 -17.80
N ARG A 67 -12.25 -1.82 -17.61
CA ARG A 67 -11.79 -3.11 -17.05
C ARG A 67 -10.83 -3.85 -17.99
N ASP A 68 -11.12 -3.87 -19.28
CA ASP A 68 -10.40 -4.71 -20.25
C ASP A 68 -9.10 -4.04 -20.70
N THR A 69 -9.14 -2.73 -20.97
CA THR A 69 -7.95 -1.92 -21.25
C THR A 69 -6.97 -1.92 -20.08
N ALA A 70 -7.45 -1.80 -18.84
CA ALA A 70 -6.62 -1.90 -17.65
C ALA A 70 -5.95 -3.28 -17.51
N ARG A 71 -6.66 -4.36 -17.88
CA ARG A 71 -6.11 -5.72 -17.85
C ARG A 71 -5.01 -5.89 -18.89
N ALA A 72 -5.23 -5.41 -20.12
CA ALA A 72 -4.25 -5.46 -21.20
C ALA A 72 -2.99 -4.64 -20.87
N MET A 73 -3.14 -3.42 -20.32
CA MET A 73 -2.00 -2.58 -19.92
C MET A 73 -1.12 -3.23 -18.83
N ILE A 74 -1.73 -3.94 -17.88
CA ILE A 74 -0.97 -4.64 -16.83
C ILE A 74 -0.28 -5.88 -17.40
N GLN A 75 -0.93 -6.61 -18.31
CA GLN A 75 -0.37 -7.79 -18.95
C GLN A 75 0.80 -7.44 -19.89
N ASN A 76 0.71 -6.31 -20.59
CA ASN A 76 1.73 -5.85 -21.55
C ASN A 76 2.79 -4.92 -20.94
N LYS A 77 2.86 -4.82 -19.61
CA LYS A 77 3.86 -3.98 -18.94
C LYS A 77 5.25 -4.54 -19.19
N SER A 78 6.09 -3.79 -19.90
CA SER A 78 7.45 -4.25 -20.24
C SER A 78 8.27 -4.61 -18.99
N LEU A 79 9.03 -5.70 -19.08
CA LEU A 79 9.92 -6.18 -18.01
C LEU A 79 10.90 -5.08 -17.55
N GLY A 80 11.39 -4.27 -18.49
CA GLY A 80 12.26 -3.13 -18.21
C GLY A 80 11.61 -2.06 -17.32
N LYS A 81 10.33 -1.71 -17.55
CA LYS A 81 9.63 -0.73 -16.72
C LYS A 81 9.41 -1.25 -15.30
N SER A 82 9.18 -2.56 -15.14
CA SER A 82 9.07 -3.19 -13.82
C SER A 82 10.41 -3.21 -13.08
N LEU A 83 11.51 -3.51 -13.77
CA LEU A 83 12.87 -3.47 -13.20
C LEU A 83 13.28 -2.05 -12.80
N MET A 84 13.03 -1.05 -13.63
CA MET A 84 13.31 0.35 -13.29
C MET A 84 12.48 0.82 -12.09
N SER A 85 11.19 0.47 -12.06
CA SER A 85 10.32 0.76 -10.89
C SER A 85 10.85 0.09 -9.62
N PHE A 86 11.35 -1.14 -9.73
CA PHE A 86 11.95 -1.87 -8.62
C PHE A 86 13.26 -1.21 -8.15
N ALA A 87 14.13 -0.80 -9.07
CA ALA A 87 15.36 -0.09 -8.74
C ALA A 87 15.07 1.24 -8.01
N LEU A 88 14.12 2.04 -8.52
CA LEU A 88 13.67 3.27 -7.87
C LEU A 88 13.10 3.02 -6.48
N ALA A 89 12.26 1.99 -6.34
CA ALA A 89 11.72 1.59 -5.04
C ALA A 89 12.83 1.17 -4.07
N LYS A 90 13.85 0.43 -4.54
CA LYS A 90 15.00 0.00 -3.72
C LYS A 90 15.86 1.18 -3.27
N VAL A 91 16.02 2.19 -4.12
CA VAL A 91 16.70 3.44 -3.77
C VAL A 91 15.87 4.24 -2.75
N ALA A 92 14.57 4.39 -2.97
CA ALA A 92 13.67 5.12 -2.07
C ALA A 92 13.53 4.43 -0.69
N THR A 93 13.55 3.10 -0.65
CA THR A 93 13.45 2.31 0.59
C THR A 93 14.77 2.17 1.34
N ARG A 94 15.89 2.67 0.78
CA ARG A 94 17.19 2.69 1.47
C ARG A 94 17.15 3.49 2.78
N ASN A 95 16.17 4.39 2.94
CA ASN A 95 15.87 5.13 4.16
C ASN A 95 14.45 4.82 4.69
N LEU A 96 14.32 3.78 5.52
CA LEU A 96 13.06 3.34 6.16
C LEU A 96 12.23 4.45 6.84
N PRO A 97 12.82 5.41 7.59
CA PRO A 97 12.05 6.50 8.19
C PRO A 97 11.40 7.40 7.13
N GLY A 98 12.14 7.69 6.06
CA GLY A 98 11.64 8.48 4.92
C GLY A 98 10.54 7.74 4.16
N ALA A 99 10.69 6.43 3.97
CA ALA A 99 9.66 5.61 3.31
C ALA A 99 8.35 5.56 4.09
N ILE A 100 8.39 5.52 5.44
CA ILE A 100 7.19 5.56 6.27
C ILE A 100 6.53 6.94 6.23
N ILE A 101 7.31 8.02 6.32
CA ILE A 101 6.77 9.39 6.26
C ILE A 101 6.16 9.67 4.88
N ILE A 102 6.86 9.34 3.80
CA ILE A 102 6.39 9.55 2.43
C ILE A 102 5.22 8.63 2.10
N GLY A 103 5.33 7.34 2.43
CA GLY A 103 4.28 6.36 2.21
C GLY A 103 3.02 6.68 3.02
N GLY A 104 3.18 7.00 4.30
CA GLY A 104 2.09 7.40 5.20
C GLY A 104 1.46 8.72 4.77
N GLY A 105 2.27 9.73 4.43
CA GLY A 105 1.81 11.02 3.93
C GLY A 105 1.04 10.90 2.61
N ALA A 106 1.49 10.04 1.69
CA ALA A 106 0.78 9.75 0.45
C ALA A 106 -0.59 9.11 0.73
N ILE A 107 -0.66 8.12 1.62
CA ILE A 107 -1.94 7.50 2.02
C ILE A 107 -2.89 8.54 2.62
N VAL A 108 -2.43 9.32 3.61
CA VAL A 108 -3.22 10.37 4.24
C VAL A 108 -3.73 11.38 3.21
N LYS A 109 -2.87 11.82 2.28
CA LYS A 109 -3.24 12.75 1.21
C LYS A 109 -4.30 12.17 0.26
N THR A 110 -4.15 10.91 -0.16
CA THR A 110 -5.14 10.28 -1.05
C THR A 110 -6.53 10.18 -0.40
N LEU A 111 -6.59 9.85 0.90
CA LEU A 111 -7.84 9.81 1.65
C LEU A 111 -8.45 11.22 1.83
N TYR A 112 -7.61 12.22 2.08
CA TYR A 112 -8.02 13.62 2.18
C TYR A 112 -8.61 14.14 0.86
N ASP A 113 -7.91 13.94 -0.25
CA ASP A 113 -8.35 14.42 -1.57
C ASP A 113 -9.67 13.74 -2.00
N ARG A 114 -9.84 12.45 -1.70
CA ARG A 114 -11.11 11.73 -1.93
C ARG A 114 -12.27 12.27 -1.10
N ARG A 115 -12.02 12.64 0.16
CA ARG A 115 -13.03 13.26 1.04
C ARG A 115 -13.39 14.67 0.57
N LYS A 116 -12.39 15.44 0.12
CA LYS A 116 -12.58 16.80 -0.41
C LYS A 116 -13.37 16.78 -1.72
N GLY A 117 -13.09 15.84 -2.63
CA GLY A 117 -13.85 15.66 -3.88
C GLY A 117 -15.35 15.38 -3.65
N LYS A 118 -15.69 14.49 -2.70
CA LYS A 118 -17.10 14.24 -2.32
C LYS A 118 -17.80 15.47 -1.74
N ARG A 119 -17.09 16.27 -0.94
CA ARG A 119 -17.64 17.52 -0.38
C ARG A 119 -17.86 18.58 -1.44
N LYS A 120 -16.95 18.68 -2.43
CA LYS A 120 -17.10 19.59 -3.55
C LYS A 120 -18.33 19.21 -4.40
N ALA A 121 -18.47 17.93 -4.75
CA ALA A 121 -19.63 17.44 -5.49
C ALA A 121 -20.97 17.68 -4.77
N ARG A 122 -21.01 17.55 -3.43
CA ARG A 122 -22.21 17.89 -2.64
C ARG A 122 -22.52 19.38 -2.68
N ARG A 123 -21.51 20.24 -2.50
CA ARG A 123 -21.69 21.70 -2.58
C ARG A 123 -22.16 22.16 -3.95
N ASP A 124 -21.65 21.53 -5.01
CA ASP A 124 -22.05 21.84 -6.39
C ASP A 124 -23.50 21.40 -6.64
N GLY A 125 -23.94 20.27 -6.06
CA GLY A 125 -25.34 19.83 -6.08
C GLY A 125 -26.27 20.70 -5.24
N ASP A 126 -25.86 21.10 -4.02
CA ASP A 126 -26.65 21.97 -3.15
C ASP A 126 -26.85 23.36 -3.80
N LYS A 127 -25.84 23.87 -4.50
CA LYS A 127 -25.98 25.09 -5.32
C LYS A 127 -27.00 24.92 -6.44
N ALA A 128 -26.93 23.82 -7.18
CA ALA A 128 -27.89 23.55 -8.25
C ALA A 128 -29.34 23.44 -7.75
N LEU A 129 -29.55 22.87 -6.55
CA LEU A 129 -30.88 22.80 -5.91
C LEU A 129 -31.35 24.18 -5.42
N LEU A 130 -30.44 25.00 -4.87
CA LEU A 130 -30.76 26.36 -4.42
C LEU A 130 -31.07 27.31 -5.59
N ASP A 131 -30.41 27.14 -6.73
CA ASP A 131 -30.68 27.92 -7.94
C ASP A 131 -32.01 27.51 -8.58
N GLN A 132 -32.38 26.21 -8.54
CA GLN A 132 -33.73 25.77 -8.93
C GLN A 132 -34.82 26.33 -8.03
N ALA A 133 -34.61 26.38 -6.71
CA ALA A 133 -35.60 26.88 -5.75
C ALA A 133 -35.79 28.42 -5.80
N LYS A 134 -34.87 29.16 -6.44
CA LYS A 134 -34.98 30.62 -6.63
C LYS A 134 -35.51 31.03 -8.01
N GLY A 135 -35.76 30.05 -8.88
CA GLY A 135 -36.24 30.24 -10.25
C GLY A 135 -37.75 30.09 -10.42
N GLU A 136 -38.51 29.94 -9.33
CA GLU A 136 -39.98 30.11 -9.26
C GLU A 136 -40.30 31.39 -8.48
#